data_AF-A0A6N9EN23-F1
#
_entry.id   AF-A0A6N9EN23-F1
#
_cell.length_a   1.000
_cell.length_b   1.000
_cell.length_c   1.000
_cell.angle_alpha   90.00
_cell.angle_beta   90.00
_cell.angle_gamma   90.00
#
_symmetry.space_group_name_H-M   'P 1'
#
loop_
_entity.id
_entity.type
_entity.pdbx_description
1 polymer ?
#
loop_
_entity_poly.entity_id
_entity_poly.type
_entity_poly.pdbx_seq_one_letter_code
_entity_poly.pdbx_strand_id
1 'polypeptide(L)'
;MKYRPKIGRGDFETKTRRVEKFLGEGNKVKVTIMFRGREVQHPELGKKILDDVAATVEHVGKVEFQPRQDGRNMVMVLAPDKQAQARHRRRLEAEAAMAASEPPQPGASE
;
A
#
# COMPACT_ATOMS: atom_id res chain seq x y z
N MET A 1 -11.77 4.73 0.04
CA MET A 1 -11.42 4.32 1.41
C MET A 1 -11.11 5.56 2.26
N LYS A 2 -11.71 5.67 3.46
CA LYS A 2 -11.52 6.82 4.37
C LYS A 2 -10.44 6.53 5.41
N TYR A 3 -9.45 7.39 5.50
CA TYR A 3 -8.36 7.36 6.49
C TYR A 3 -8.51 8.52 7.46
N ARG A 4 -8.03 8.33 8.70
CA ARG A 4 -7.95 9.39 9.70
C ARG A 4 -6.49 9.80 9.88
N PRO A 5 -6.19 11.08 10.17
CA PRO A 5 -4.82 11.54 10.42
C PRO A 5 -4.17 10.84 11.63
N LYS A 6 -4.97 10.42 12.61
CA LYS A 6 -4.55 9.54 13.72
C LYS A 6 -5.01 8.10 13.52
N ILE A 7 -4.53 7.46 12.46
CA ILE A 7 -4.76 6.02 12.25
C ILE A 7 -3.77 5.22 13.09
N GLY A 8 -4.26 4.22 13.83
CA GLY A 8 -3.39 3.30 14.57
C GLY A 8 -2.70 2.32 13.61
N ARG A 9 -1.53 1.81 13.98
CA ARG A 9 -0.71 0.91 13.14
C ARG A 9 -1.51 -0.30 12.61
N GLY A 10 -2.33 -0.93 13.46
CA GLY A 10 -3.17 -2.06 13.05
C GLY A 10 -4.29 -1.70 12.07
N ASP A 11 -4.92 -0.52 12.21
CA ASP A 11 -5.95 -0.05 11.27
C ASP A 11 -5.30 0.35 9.93
N PHE A 12 -4.11 0.96 9.97
CA PHE A 12 -3.32 1.27 8.77
C PHE A 12 -3.04 0.00 7.97
N GLU A 13 -2.44 -1.00 8.60
CA GLU A 13 -2.07 -2.25 7.93
C GLU A 13 -3.29 -2.99 7.35
N THR A 14 -4.39 -3.03 8.11
CA THR A 14 -5.65 -3.65 7.65
C THR A 14 -6.22 -2.93 6.42
N LYS A 15 -6.12 -1.59 6.39
CA LYS A 15 -6.62 -0.83 5.24
C LYS A 15 -5.68 -0.92 4.05
N THR A 16 -4.37 -0.88 4.25
CA THR A 16 -3.38 -1.05 3.18
C THR A 16 -3.56 -2.41 2.50
N ARG A 17 -3.71 -3.50 3.27
CA ARG A 17 -4.05 -4.83 2.71
C ARG A 17 -5.32 -4.85 1.88
N ARG A 18 -6.37 -4.12 2.30
CA ARG A 18 -7.58 -3.97 1.49
C ARG A 18 -7.31 -3.21 0.21
N VAL A 19 -6.55 -2.11 0.26
CA VAL A 19 -6.16 -1.35 -0.93
C VAL A 19 -5.40 -2.24 -1.91
N GLU A 20 -4.42 -3.00 -1.44
CA GLU A 20 -3.65 -3.96 -2.24
C GLU A 20 -4.56 -4.98 -2.91
N LYS A 21 -5.51 -5.55 -2.15
CA LYS A 21 -6.49 -6.51 -2.70
C LYS A 21 -7.36 -5.88 -3.79
N PHE A 22 -7.93 -4.69 -3.54
CA PHE A 22 -8.76 -4.00 -4.54
C PHE A 22 -7.97 -3.67 -5.82
N LEU A 23 -6.71 -3.25 -5.67
CA LEU A 23 -5.83 -3.02 -6.81
C LEU A 23 -5.57 -4.34 -7.56
N GLY A 24 -5.28 -5.43 -6.84
CA GLY A 24 -5.12 -6.77 -7.42
C GLY A 24 -6.34 -7.28 -8.18
N GLU A 25 -7.55 -6.90 -7.75
CA GLU A 25 -8.80 -7.21 -8.45
C GLU A 25 -9.04 -6.31 -9.69
N GLY A 26 -8.17 -5.34 -9.96
CA GLY A 26 -8.30 -4.43 -11.09
C GLY A 26 -9.24 -3.24 -10.81
N ASN A 27 -9.51 -2.92 -9.54
CA ASN A 27 -10.34 -1.79 -9.15
C ASN A 27 -9.50 -0.56 -8.81
N LYS A 28 -9.99 0.62 -9.20
CA LYS A 28 -9.41 1.90 -8.78
C LYS A 28 -9.79 2.21 -7.33
N VAL A 29 -8.81 2.66 -6.55
CA VAL A 29 -9.02 2.97 -5.14
C VAL A 29 -8.78 4.46 -4.89
N LYS A 30 -9.84 5.17 -4.52
CA LYS A 30 -9.75 6.55 -4.03
C LYS A 30 -9.51 6.54 -2.53
N VAL A 31 -8.36 7.04 -2.09
CA VAL A 31 -8.01 7.23 -0.69
C VAL A 31 -8.34 8.66 -0.28
N THR A 32 -9.06 8.83 0.82
CA THR A 32 -9.45 10.16 1.33
C THR A 32 -9.13 10.26 2.81
N ILE A 33 -8.28 11.20 3.18
CA ILE A 33 -8.02 11.61 4.54
C ILE A 33 -8.93 12.79 4.86
N MET A 34 -9.59 12.77 6.01
CA MET A 34 -10.38 13.90 6.48
C MET A 34 -9.68 14.50 7.69
N PHE A 35 -9.27 15.76 7.58
CA PHE A 35 -8.70 16.52 8.69
C PHE A 35 -9.84 17.07 9.56
N ARG A 36 -9.71 16.97 10.88
CA ARG A 36 -10.69 17.53 11.83
C ARG A 36 -10.05 18.63 12.68
N GLY A 37 -10.78 19.72 12.87
CA GLY A 37 -10.38 20.82 13.75
C GLY A 37 -9.05 21.46 13.34
N ARG A 38 -8.09 21.52 14.28
CA ARG A 38 -6.77 22.13 14.09
C ARG A 38 -5.83 21.30 13.19
N GLU A 39 -6.20 20.07 12.83
CA GLU A 39 -5.37 19.20 11.98
C GLU A 39 -5.33 19.66 10.52
N VAL A 40 -6.21 20.58 10.11
CA VAL A 40 -6.19 21.19 8.76
C VAL A 40 -4.89 21.99 8.51
N GLN A 41 -4.23 22.47 9.58
CA GLN A 41 -2.95 23.16 9.50
C GLN A 41 -1.74 22.22 9.34
N HIS A 42 -1.94 20.90 9.45
CA HIS A 42 -0.88 19.90 9.30
C HIS A 42 -1.16 18.96 8.13
N PRO A 43 -1.17 19.47 6.88
CA PRO A 43 -1.31 18.61 5.69
C PRO A 43 -0.14 17.64 5.55
N GLU A 44 1.03 17.95 6.15
CA GLU A 44 2.22 17.11 6.16
C GLU A 44 1.97 15.73 6.77
N LEU A 45 1.14 15.65 7.82
CA LEU A 45 0.78 14.38 8.46
C LEU A 45 -0.03 13.49 7.50
N GLY A 46 -0.99 14.09 6.80
CA GLY A 46 -1.79 13.36 5.81
C GLY A 46 -0.95 12.94 4.60
N LYS A 47 -0.06 13.83 4.13
CA LYS A 47 0.85 13.54 3.03
C LYS A 47 1.76 12.37 3.35
N LYS A 48 2.37 12.35 4.55
CA LYS A 48 3.24 11.25 4.99
C LYS A 48 2.53 9.90 4.99
N ILE A 49 1.29 9.85 5.47
CA ILE A 49 0.48 8.61 5.45
C ILE A 49 0.19 8.17 4.02
N LEU A 50 -0.14 9.10 3.13
CA LEU A 50 -0.44 8.78 1.72
C LEU A 50 0.81 8.31 0.98
N ASP A 51 1.97 8.90 1.28
CA ASP A 51 3.27 8.50 0.75
C ASP A 51 3.61 7.06 1.16
N ASP A 52 3.43 6.72 2.43
CA ASP A 52 3.66 5.38 2.98
C ASP A 52 2.73 4.32 2.35
N VAL A 53 1.45 4.67 2.16
CA VAL A 53 0.50 3.83 1.41
C VAL A 53 0.93 3.67 -0.04
N ALA A 54 1.32 4.75 -0.70
CA ALA A 54 1.74 4.73 -2.11
C ALA A 54 2.97 3.85 -2.31
N ALA A 55 3.98 3.97 -1.45
CA ALA A 55 5.17 3.14 -1.45
C ALA A 55 4.81 1.66 -1.23
N THR A 56 3.91 1.39 -0.29
CA THR A 56 3.47 0.01 -0.03
C THR A 56 2.75 -0.57 -1.24
N VAL A 57 1.88 0.18 -1.93
CA VAL A 57 1.07 -0.36 -3.05
C VAL A 57 1.75 -0.29 -4.42
N GLU A 58 2.96 0.28 -4.53
CA GLU A 58 3.68 0.49 -5.80
C GLU A 58 3.88 -0.80 -6.60
N HIS A 59 3.95 -1.95 -5.91
CA HIS A 59 4.15 -3.25 -6.53
C HIS A 59 2.87 -3.86 -7.16
N VAL A 60 1.67 -3.37 -6.79
CA VAL A 60 0.36 -3.82 -7.34
C VAL A 60 -0.41 -2.73 -8.07
N GLY A 61 -0.02 -1.47 -7.91
CA GLY A 61 -0.70 -0.33 -8.48
C GLY A 61 0.20 0.89 -8.64
N LYS A 62 -0.34 1.91 -9.28
CA LYS A 62 0.32 3.18 -9.54
C LYS A 62 -0.51 4.34 -9.00
N VAL A 63 0.15 5.41 -8.61
CA VAL A 63 -0.52 6.67 -8.23
C VAL A 63 -1.01 7.34 -9.51
N GLU A 64 -2.33 7.40 -9.70
CA GLU A 64 -2.95 8.09 -10.84
C GLU A 64 -3.15 9.58 -10.52
N PHE A 65 -3.56 9.88 -9.30
CA PHE A 65 -3.63 11.25 -8.79
C PHE A 65 -2.81 11.37 -7.51
N GLN A 66 -1.85 12.30 -7.53
CA GLN A 66 -1.05 12.65 -6.36
C GLN A 66 -1.93 13.16 -5.21
N PRO A 67 -1.45 13.02 -3.96
CA PRO A 67 -2.17 13.49 -2.78
C PRO A 67 -2.39 15.00 -2.86
N ARG A 68 -3.64 15.40 -3.07
CA ARG A 68 -4.05 16.82 -3.17
C ARG A 68 -4.99 17.18 -2.04
N GLN A 69 -4.76 18.34 -1.44
CA GLN A 69 -5.67 18.89 -0.45
C GLN A 69 -6.86 19.56 -1.14
N ASP A 70 -8.05 19.13 -0.77
CA ASP A 70 -9.36 19.65 -1.17
C ASP A 70 -10.09 20.12 0.11
N GLY A 71 -9.83 21.38 0.49
CA GLY A 71 -10.37 21.98 1.72
C GLY A 71 -9.95 21.23 3.00
N ARG A 72 -10.92 20.54 3.62
CA ARG A 72 -10.73 19.74 4.85
C ARG A 72 -10.38 18.28 4.56
N ASN A 73 -10.28 17.93 3.29
CA ASN A 73 -10.02 16.58 2.83
C ASN A 73 -8.69 16.56 2.08
N MET A 74 -7.99 15.45 2.10
CA MET A 74 -6.88 15.19 1.20
C MET A 74 -7.15 13.88 0.48
N VAL A 75 -7.07 13.93 -0.83
CA VAL A 75 -7.50 12.84 -1.71
C VAL A 75 -6.30 12.39 -2.53
N MET A 76 -6.15 11.07 -2.65
CA MET A 76 -5.20 10.41 -3.54
C MET A 76 -5.96 9.33 -4.31
N VAL A 77 -5.63 9.12 -5.58
CA VAL A 77 -6.23 8.04 -6.37
C VAL A 77 -5.15 7.07 -6.83
N LEU A 78 -5.38 5.81 -6.51
CA LEU A 78 -4.54 4.70 -6.90
C LEU A 78 -5.26 3.94 -8.02
N ALA A 79 -4.53 3.68 -9.10
CA ALA A 79 -4.98 2.85 -10.18
C ALA A 79 -4.27 1.49 -10.14
N PRO A 80 -4.98 0.40 -10.46
CA PRO A 80 -4.37 -0.91 -10.55
C PRO A 80 -3.42 -0.95 -11.76
N ASP A 81 -2.26 -1.56 -11.59
CA ASP A 81 -1.31 -1.78 -12.68
C ASP A 81 -1.17 -3.27 -12.94
N LYS A 82 -1.88 -3.76 -13.96
CA LYS A 82 -1.90 -5.19 -14.33
C LYS A 82 -0.50 -5.73 -14.62
N GLN A 83 0.40 -4.89 -15.15
CA GLN A 83 1.78 -5.32 -15.40
C GLN A 83 2.58 -5.43 -14.10
N ALA A 84 2.46 -4.48 -13.17
CA ALA A 84 3.09 -4.55 -11.85
C ALA A 84 2.64 -5.79 -11.08
N GLN A 85 1.33 -6.07 -11.10
CA GLN A 85 0.76 -7.27 -10.48
C GLN A 85 1.33 -8.57 -11.06
N ALA A 86 1.43 -8.67 -12.39
CA ALA A 86 2.02 -9.83 -13.04
C ALA A 86 3.49 -10.01 -12.68
N ARG A 87 4.25 -8.92 -12.58
CA ARG A 87 5.66 -8.95 -12.15
C ARG A 87 5.81 -9.35 -10.68
N HIS A 88 5.00 -8.78 -9.80
CA HIS A 88 5.02 -9.10 -8.37
C HIS A 88 4.64 -10.56 -8.13
N ARG A 89 3.59 -11.05 -8.78
CA ARG A 89 3.18 -12.45 -8.72
C ARG A 89 4.27 -13.40 -9.24
N ARG A 90 4.91 -13.09 -10.38
CA ARG A 90 6.04 -13.88 -10.89
C ARG A 90 7.23 -13.88 -9.94
N ARG A 91 7.52 -12.75 -9.28
CA ARG A 91 8.60 -12.64 -8.31
C ARG A 91 8.31 -13.48 -7.07
N LEU A 92 7.09 -13.44 -6.54
CA LEU A 92 6.67 -14.27 -5.42
C LEU A 92 6.71 -15.77 -5.77
N GLU A 93 6.23 -16.16 -6.95
CA GLU A 93 6.32 -17.54 -7.44
C GLU A 93 7.79 -17.99 -7.61
N ALA A 94 8.67 -17.12 -8.10
CA ALA A 94 10.10 -17.39 -8.22
C ALA A 94 10.80 -17.49 -6.85
N GLU A 95 10.53 -16.58 -5.92
CA GLU A 95 11.05 -16.64 -4.53
C GLU A 95 10.56 -17.90 -3.81
N ALA A 96 9.29 -18.27 -3.97
CA ALA A 96 8.75 -19.51 -3.39
C ALA A 96 9.38 -20.77 -4.01
N ALA A 97 9.62 -20.78 -5.33
CA ALA A 97 10.31 -21.89 -5.99
C ALA A 97 11.78 -21.98 -5.57
N MET A 98 12.46 -20.85 -5.37
CA MET A 98 13.84 -20.80 -4.86
C MET A 98 13.93 -21.27 -3.40
N ALA A 99 13.01 -20.84 -2.53
CA ALA A 99 12.96 -21.31 -1.14
C ALA A 99 12.62 -22.81 -1.02
N ALA A 100 11.79 -23.34 -1.93
CA ALA A 100 11.47 -24.78 -1.98
C ALA A 100 12.60 -25.65 -2.58
N SER A 101 13.59 -25.03 -3.22
CA SER A 101 14.77 -25.70 -3.80
C SER A 101 16.04 -25.51 -2.98
N GLU A 102 15.95 -24.88 -1.81
CA GLU A 102 17.04 -24.83 -0.84
C GLU A 102 17.06 -26.19 -0.09
N PRO A 103 18.06 -27.07 -0.34
CA PRO A 103 18.17 -28.30 0.42
C PRO A 103 18.43 -27.95 1.89
N PRO A 104 17.78 -28.62 2.87
CA PRO A 104 18.19 -28.49 4.26
C PRO A 104 19.65 -28.91 4.34
N GLN A 105 20.54 -27.99 4.70
CA GLN A 105 21.96 -28.26 4.85
C GLN A 105 22.12 -29.46 5.81
N PRO A 106 22.68 -30.60 5.38
CA PRO A 106 23.04 -31.67 6.29
C PRO A 106 24.43 -31.36 6.83
N GLY A 107 24.55 -31.12 8.13
CA GLY A 107 25.87 -31.14 8.76
C GLY A 107 26.01 -30.33 10.04
N ALA A 108 25.86 -31.00 11.17
CA ALA A 108 26.94 -31.08 12.15
C ALA A 108 26.67 -32.30 13.05
N SER A 109 27.18 -33.45 12.63
CA SER A 109 27.61 -34.50 13.55
C SER A 109 28.99 -34.08 14.07
N GLU A 110 29.14 -33.92 15.39
CA GLU A 110 30.21 -34.52 16.21
C GLU A 110 29.88 -34.35 17.70
#